data_AF-A0A2I0VIZ2-F1
#
_entry.id   AF-A0A2I0VIZ2-F1
#
_cell.length_a   1.000
_cell.length_b   1.000
_cell.length_c   1.000
_cell.angle_alpha   90.00
_cell.angle_beta   90.00
_cell.angle_gamma   90.00
#
_symmetry.space_group_name_H-M   'P 1'
#
loop_
_entity.id
_entity.type
_entity.pdbx_description
1 polymer ?
#
loop_
_entity_poly.entity_id
_entity_poly.type
_entity_poly.pdbx_seq_one_letter_code
_entity_poly.pdbx_strand_id
1 'polypeptide(L)'
;MAGVLYLLAILLTCSTAAAGEVTQGKAVVDGGATIASTDEHFVCATLDWWPSDQCNYGSCSWGDASILNLVRLLPLYYSALLWHRLMGPKVLATDFIGTKKIRAYTHCARDSNGITLLLLNLDLIETAYVQETREEYHLTAKDGDLHSQTVLLNGKALNVDSYGQIPALEPLEVDGSQPIKVDPVSVVFAHLPYVHAPACI
;
A
#
# COMPACT_ATOMS: atom_id res chain seq x y z
N MET A 1 62.76 -26.54 -15.70
CA MET A 1 61.74 -25.50 -15.89
C MET A 1 60.40 -26.09 -15.46
N ALA A 2 59.97 -25.83 -14.23
CA ALA A 2 58.63 -26.20 -13.77
C ALA A 2 58.07 -24.96 -13.08
N GLY A 3 57.03 -24.42 -13.71
CA GLY A 3 56.46 -23.11 -13.44
C GLY A 3 55.68 -23.05 -12.13
N VAL A 4 55.70 -21.84 -11.60
CA VAL A 4 54.99 -21.31 -10.44
C VAL A 4 53.46 -21.41 -10.63
N LEU A 5 52.73 -21.86 -9.60
CA LEU A 5 51.29 -21.64 -9.49
C LEU A 5 50.98 -21.11 -8.07
N TYR A 6 51.03 -19.79 -7.91
CA TYR A 6 50.49 -19.11 -6.72
C TYR A 6 48.96 -19.15 -6.81
N LEU A 7 48.31 -19.96 -5.98
CA LEU A 7 46.88 -19.87 -5.71
C LEU A 7 46.63 -18.63 -4.86
N LEU A 8 46.32 -17.51 -5.52
CA LEU A 8 45.68 -16.34 -4.91
C LEU A 8 44.29 -16.77 -4.43
N ALA A 9 44.15 -17.02 -3.14
CA ALA A 9 42.85 -17.10 -2.48
C ALA A 9 42.23 -15.69 -2.51
N ILE A 10 41.44 -15.41 -3.54
CA ILE A 10 40.57 -14.25 -3.59
C ILE A 10 39.57 -14.44 -2.45
N LEU A 11 39.76 -13.68 -1.36
CA LEU A 11 38.75 -13.44 -0.35
C LEU A 11 37.56 -12.79 -1.06
N LEU A 12 36.57 -13.60 -1.46
CA LEU A 12 35.22 -13.11 -1.69
C LEU A 12 34.75 -12.54 -0.35
N THR A 13 34.91 -11.24 -0.17
CA THR A 13 34.08 -10.50 0.76
C THR A 13 32.69 -10.51 0.16
N CYS A 14 31.90 -11.54 0.52
CA CYS A 14 30.47 -11.51 0.34
C CYS A 14 30.01 -10.27 1.08
N SER A 15 29.74 -9.19 0.36
CA SER A 15 29.11 -8.01 0.91
C SER A 15 27.82 -8.51 1.53
N THR A 16 27.76 -8.52 2.85
CA THR A 16 26.49 -8.69 3.55
C THR A 16 25.65 -7.49 3.13
N ALA A 17 24.84 -7.67 2.09
CA ALA A 17 23.64 -6.86 1.93
C ALA A 17 22.93 -6.99 3.27
N ALA A 18 22.79 -5.87 3.98
CA ALA A 18 22.07 -5.83 5.23
C ALA A 18 20.65 -6.35 4.94
N ALA A 19 20.40 -7.61 5.29
CA ALA A 19 19.06 -8.14 5.31
C ALA A 19 18.33 -7.35 6.40
N GLY A 20 17.43 -6.45 5.99
CA GLY A 20 16.56 -5.73 6.90
C GLY A 20 15.87 -6.73 7.84
N GLU A 21 15.76 -6.35 9.11
CA GLU A 21 15.08 -7.17 10.12
C GLU A 21 13.64 -7.42 9.67
N VAL A 22 13.27 -8.70 9.53
CA VAL A 22 11.98 -9.11 8.98
C VAL A 22 10.95 -9.11 10.11
N THR A 23 10.10 -8.08 10.16
CA THR A 23 9.00 -7.99 11.12
C THR A 23 7.77 -8.74 10.60
N GLN A 24 7.55 -9.96 11.12
CA GLN A 24 6.30 -10.68 10.85
C GLN A 24 5.13 -10.02 11.60
N GLY A 25 3.98 -9.92 10.93
CA GLY A 25 2.76 -9.38 11.52
C GLY A 25 1.52 -10.14 11.08
N LYS A 26 0.44 -9.98 11.82
CA LYS A 26 -0.86 -10.59 11.53
C LYS A 26 -1.96 -9.56 11.65
N ALA A 27 -2.71 -9.38 10.57
CA ALA A 27 -3.98 -8.66 10.63
C ALA A 27 -5.06 -9.60 11.17
N VAL A 28 -5.80 -9.16 12.17
CA VAL A 28 -6.92 -9.88 12.78
C VAL A 28 -8.18 -9.06 12.51
N VAL A 29 -9.12 -9.66 11.78
CA VAL A 29 -10.37 -9.01 11.38
C VAL A 29 -11.53 -9.68 12.11
N ASP A 30 -12.37 -8.89 12.76
CA ASP A 30 -13.66 -9.36 13.27
C ASP A 30 -14.73 -9.23 12.18
N GLY A 31 -15.10 -10.37 11.58
CA GLY A 31 -16.13 -10.46 10.55
C GLY A 31 -17.55 -10.63 11.09
N GLY A 32 -17.74 -10.69 12.42
CA GLY A 32 -19.04 -10.97 13.03
C GLY A 32 -20.01 -9.79 13.02
N ALA A 33 -19.50 -8.56 13.06
CA ALA A 33 -20.31 -7.35 13.05
C ALA A 33 -19.59 -6.18 12.36
N THR A 34 -20.36 -5.29 11.75
CA THR A 34 -19.86 -4.00 11.28
C THR A 34 -19.74 -3.03 12.46
N ILE A 35 -18.60 -2.35 12.60
CA ILE A 35 -18.41 -1.33 13.64
C ILE A 35 -18.85 0.08 13.20
N ALA A 36 -18.92 0.31 11.89
CA ALA A 36 -19.39 1.54 11.28
C ALA A 36 -19.86 1.30 9.85
N SER A 37 -20.53 2.31 9.27
CA SER A 37 -20.88 2.35 7.85
C SER A 37 -20.51 3.71 7.28
N THR A 38 -19.99 3.73 6.06
CA THR A 38 -19.71 4.94 5.29
C THR A 38 -20.73 5.12 4.16
N ASP A 39 -20.73 6.30 3.54
CA ASP A 39 -21.51 6.56 2.31
C ASP A 39 -20.96 5.72 1.13
N GLU A 40 -21.80 5.43 0.14
CA GLU A 40 -21.42 4.66 -1.06
C GLU A 40 -20.34 5.36 -1.91
N HIS A 41 -20.31 6.70 -1.89
CA HIS A 41 -19.32 7.52 -2.58
C HIS A 41 -18.16 7.94 -1.67
N PHE A 42 -18.13 7.45 -0.43
CA PHE A 42 -17.09 7.80 0.51
C PHE A 42 -15.72 7.27 0.06
N VAL A 43 -14.76 8.18 -0.01
CA VAL A 43 -13.34 7.85 -0.21
C VAL A 43 -12.57 8.34 1.01
N CYS A 44 -11.95 7.42 1.74
CA CYS A 44 -11.04 7.78 2.81
C CYS A 44 -9.69 8.16 2.19
N ALA A 45 -9.49 9.45 1.95
CA ALA A 45 -8.20 9.99 1.56
C ALA A 45 -7.87 11.17 2.48
N THR A 46 -6.63 11.22 2.97
CA THR A 46 -6.10 12.43 3.61
C THR A 46 -5.81 13.44 2.50
N LEU A 47 -6.87 14.11 2.02
CA LEU A 47 -6.81 15.15 1.00
C LEU A 47 -7.22 16.47 1.62
N ASP A 48 -6.31 17.44 1.62
CA ASP A 48 -6.59 18.77 2.14
C ASP A 48 -7.21 19.63 1.02
N TRP A 49 -8.45 20.06 1.21
CA TRP A 49 -9.20 20.86 0.24
C TRP A 49 -8.79 22.35 0.22
N TRP A 50 -7.79 22.72 1.01
CA TRP A 50 -7.48 24.11 1.32
C TRP A 50 -6.55 24.70 0.24
N PRO A 51 -6.75 25.96 -0.21
CA PRO A 51 -5.88 26.57 -1.22
C PRO A 51 -4.41 26.58 -0.78
N SER A 52 -3.51 26.33 -1.73
CA SER A 52 -2.06 26.21 -1.48
C SER A 52 -1.41 27.48 -0.93
N ASP A 53 -2.01 28.63 -1.23
CA ASP A 53 -1.57 29.97 -0.87
C ASP A 53 -2.10 30.44 0.50
N GLN A 54 -2.87 29.62 1.18
CA GLN A 54 -3.44 30.00 2.46
C GLN A 54 -2.48 29.72 3.62
N CYS A 55 -2.00 30.81 4.21
CA CYS A 55 -0.97 30.79 5.25
C CYS A 55 -1.49 31.44 6.53
N ASN A 56 -2.46 30.79 7.19
CA ASN A 56 -3.24 31.40 8.28
C ASN A 56 -2.47 31.58 9.61
N TYR A 57 -1.27 31.01 9.74
CA TYR A 57 -0.46 31.07 10.97
C TYR A 57 1.05 31.26 10.69
N GLY A 58 1.39 31.98 9.63
CA GLY A 58 2.79 32.15 9.20
C GLY A 58 3.43 30.86 8.64
N SER A 59 2.65 29.79 8.52
CA SER A 59 2.99 28.56 7.82
C SER A 59 1.92 28.28 6.76
N CYS A 60 2.36 27.99 5.55
CA CYS A 60 1.51 27.55 4.46
C CYS A 60 1.49 26.02 4.49
N SER A 61 0.80 25.47 5.50
CA SER A 61 0.80 24.03 5.79
C SER A 61 0.28 23.16 4.63
N TRP A 62 -0.45 23.77 3.70
CA TRP A 62 -1.19 23.08 2.66
C TRP A 62 -0.46 23.04 1.31
N GLY A 63 0.40 24.03 1.02
CA GLY A 63 1.23 24.12 -0.19
C GLY A 63 0.78 23.23 -1.36
N ASP A 64 1.60 22.23 -1.70
CA ASP A 64 1.32 21.30 -2.80
C ASP A 64 0.36 20.15 -2.43
N ALA A 65 -0.06 20.03 -1.17
CA ALA A 65 -1.00 19.01 -0.69
C ALA A 65 -2.48 19.36 -0.98
N SER A 66 -2.74 20.58 -1.47
CA SER A 66 -4.08 21.04 -1.88
C SER A 66 -4.64 20.24 -3.05
N ILE A 67 -5.90 19.80 -2.96
CA ILE A 67 -6.63 19.18 -4.08
C ILE A 67 -6.68 20.06 -5.33
N LEU A 68 -6.51 21.39 -5.20
CA LEU A 68 -6.49 22.31 -6.33
C LEU A 68 -5.21 22.19 -7.19
N ASN A 69 -4.17 21.50 -6.67
CA ASN A 69 -2.95 21.15 -7.38
C ASN A 69 -2.99 19.72 -7.95
N LEU A 70 -4.16 19.30 -8.48
CA LEU A 70 -4.49 17.94 -8.99
C LEU A 70 -3.39 17.25 -9.84
N VAL A 71 -2.61 17.99 -10.62
CA VAL A 71 -1.55 17.42 -11.48
C VAL A 71 -0.39 16.83 -10.66
N ARG A 72 -0.19 17.30 -9.42
CA ARG A 72 0.87 16.86 -8.50
C ARG A 72 0.36 15.85 -7.43
N LEU A 73 -0.90 15.46 -7.53
CA LEU A 73 -1.57 14.53 -6.60
C LEU A 73 -1.80 13.15 -7.20
N LEU A 74 -1.13 12.81 -8.31
CA LEU A 74 -1.19 11.48 -8.93
C LEU A 74 -1.08 10.33 -7.91
N PRO A 75 -0.21 10.40 -6.87
CA PRO A 75 -0.16 9.35 -5.85
C PRO A 75 -1.42 9.20 -5.01
N LEU A 76 -2.03 10.31 -4.58
CA LEU A 76 -3.24 10.30 -3.78
C LEU A 76 -4.46 9.94 -4.63
N TYR A 77 -4.46 10.31 -5.91
CA TYR A 77 -5.50 9.97 -6.86
C TYR A 77 -5.66 8.45 -7.04
N TYR A 78 -4.57 7.72 -7.30
CA TYR A 78 -4.65 6.27 -7.47
C TYR A 78 -5.02 5.54 -6.17
N SER A 79 -4.56 6.05 -5.02
CA SER A 79 -4.96 5.52 -3.71
C SER A 79 -6.47 5.70 -3.47
N ALA A 80 -7.00 6.89 -3.76
CA ALA A 80 -8.42 7.20 -3.69
C ALA A 80 -9.25 6.35 -4.67
N LEU A 81 -8.74 6.14 -5.88
CA LEU A 81 -9.41 5.32 -6.90
C LEU A 81 -9.46 3.84 -6.51
N LEU A 82 -8.37 3.27 -6.00
CA LEU A 82 -8.37 1.90 -5.48
C LEU A 82 -9.32 1.76 -4.30
N TRP A 83 -9.32 2.73 -3.37
CA TRP A 83 -10.30 2.75 -2.28
C TRP A 83 -11.73 2.72 -2.84
N HIS A 84 -12.05 3.60 -3.78
CA HIS A 84 -13.39 3.66 -4.37
C HIS A 84 -13.78 2.37 -5.09
N ARG A 85 -12.83 1.63 -5.69
CA ARG A 85 -13.11 0.37 -6.39
C ARG A 85 -13.18 -0.85 -5.48
N LEU A 86 -12.38 -0.90 -4.41
CA LEU A 86 -12.19 -2.11 -3.62
C LEU A 86 -12.89 -2.07 -2.25
N MET A 87 -13.00 -0.89 -1.63
CA MET A 87 -13.55 -0.75 -0.27
C MET A 87 -15.05 -0.43 -0.33
N GLY A 88 -15.85 -1.32 0.26
CA GLY A 88 -17.29 -1.16 0.42
C GLY A 88 -17.67 -0.26 1.60
N PRO A 89 -18.96 0.01 1.82
CA PRO A 89 -19.42 0.96 2.84
C PRO A 89 -19.32 0.41 4.28
N LYS A 90 -19.37 -0.91 4.46
CA LYS A 90 -19.39 -1.56 5.78
C LYS A 90 -17.97 -1.71 6.34
N VAL A 91 -17.71 -1.13 7.51
CA VAL A 91 -16.39 -1.15 8.19
C VAL A 91 -16.33 -2.28 9.21
N LEU A 92 -15.23 -3.03 9.20
CA LEU A 92 -14.96 -4.14 10.13
C LEU A 92 -13.89 -3.74 11.16
N ALA A 93 -14.01 -4.28 12.37
CA ALA A 93 -12.96 -4.13 13.38
C ALA A 93 -11.71 -4.89 12.93
N THR A 94 -10.56 -4.21 12.95
CA THR A 94 -9.27 -4.75 12.51
C THR A 94 -8.19 -4.37 13.51
N ASP A 95 -7.47 -5.37 13.98
CA ASP A 95 -6.28 -5.20 14.81
C ASP A 95 -5.05 -5.75 14.09
N PHE A 96 -3.91 -5.09 14.26
CA PHE A 96 -2.64 -5.58 13.74
C PHE A 96 -1.74 -6.03 14.88
N ILE A 97 -1.38 -7.31 14.86
CA ILE A 97 -0.44 -7.92 15.82
C ILE A 97 0.94 -7.93 15.18
N GLY A 98 1.90 -7.22 15.76
CA GLY A 98 3.27 -7.13 15.25
C GLY A 98 3.87 -5.76 15.52
N THR A 99 4.37 -5.09 14.48
CA THR A 99 4.88 -3.72 14.56
C THR A 99 3.76 -2.69 14.72
N LYS A 100 4.01 -1.66 15.54
CA LYS A 100 3.10 -0.50 15.69
C LYS A 100 3.17 0.49 14.53
N LYS A 101 4.09 0.29 13.59
CA LYS A 101 4.27 1.15 12.40
C LYS A 101 3.37 0.74 11.24
N ILE A 102 2.73 -0.43 11.32
CA ILE A 102 1.73 -0.85 10.35
C ILE A 102 0.35 -0.44 10.86
N ARG A 103 -0.44 0.18 10.00
CA ARG A 103 -1.87 0.41 10.23
C ARG A 103 -2.67 -0.49 9.29
N ALA A 104 -3.68 -1.14 9.82
CA ALA A 104 -4.54 -2.04 9.09
C ALA A 104 -6.00 -1.58 9.21
N TYR A 105 -6.71 -1.54 8.09
CA TYR A 105 -8.13 -1.19 8.02
C TYR A 105 -8.84 -2.18 7.12
N THR A 106 -10.03 -2.62 7.52
CA THR A 106 -10.80 -3.60 6.72
C THR A 106 -12.22 -3.12 6.51
N HIS A 107 -12.67 -3.22 5.27
CA HIS A 107 -14.07 -3.05 4.90
C HIS A 107 -14.57 -4.34 4.25
N CYS A 108 -15.90 -4.51 4.23
CA CYS A 108 -16.47 -5.45 3.26
C CYS A 108 -16.05 -5.03 1.84
N ALA A 109 -15.82 -6.00 0.98
CA ALA A 109 -15.47 -5.71 -0.41
C ALA A 109 -16.64 -4.99 -1.10
N ARG A 110 -16.31 -4.12 -2.08
CA ARG A 110 -17.34 -3.33 -2.78
C ARG A 110 -18.21 -4.19 -3.70
N ASP A 111 -17.57 -5.02 -4.52
CA ASP A 111 -18.22 -5.79 -5.58
C ASP A 111 -18.21 -7.31 -5.29
N SER A 112 -18.03 -7.72 -4.02
CA SER A 112 -18.05 -9.12 -3.62
C SER A 112 -18.51 -9.29 -2.17
N ASN A 113 -18.89 -10.52 -1.79
CA ASN A 113 -19.19 -10.88 -0.39
C ASN A 113 -17.92 -11.08 0.46
N GLY A 114 -16.76 -10.75 -0.11
CA GLY A 114 -15.46 -10.84 0.55
C GLY A 114 -15.16 -9.63 1.43
N ILE A 115 -13.89 -9.49 1.76
CA ILE A 115 -13.36 -8.33 2.48
C ILE A 115 -12.22 -7.70 1.70
N THR A 116 -11.98 -6.41 1.93
CA THR A 116 -10.80 -5.70 1.44
C THR A 116 -10.03 -5.15 2.62
N LEU A 117 -8.76 -5.50 2.70
CA LEU A 117 -7.81 -5.05 3.70
C LEU A 117 -6.90 -3.98 3.11
N LEU A 118 -6.74 -2.86 3.82
CA LEU A 118 -5.77 -1.81 3.54
C LEU A 118 -4.65 -1.87 4.59
N LEU A 119 -3.42 -2.03 4.13
CA LEU A 119 -2.22 -2.01 4.96
C LEU A 119 -1.38 -0.78 4.61
N LEU A 120 -1.02 0.00 5.62
CA LEU A 120 -0.12 1.14 5.51
C LEU A 120 1.15 0.82 6.29
N ASN A 121 2.28 0.76 5.60
CA ASN A 121 3.58 0.67 6.26
C ASN A 121 4.19 2.05 6.41
N LEU A 122 4.29 2.52 7.65
CA LEU A 122 4.91 3.79 8.01
C LEU A 122 6.38 3.64 8.41
N ASP A 123 6.93 2.42 8.36
CA ASP A 123 8.36 2.19 8.55
C ASP A 123 9.13 2.67 7.31
N LEU A 124 10.28 3.30 7.56
CA LEU A 124 11.19 3.80 6.51
C LEU A 124 12.16 2.70 6.03
N ILE A 125 12.28 1.60 6.77
CA ILE A 125 13.34 0.61 6.58
C ILE A 125 12.78 -0.82 6.52
N GLU A 126 11.86 -1.18 7.41
CA GLU A 126 11.42 -2.58 7.55
C GLU A 126 10.24 -2.95 6.65
N THR A 127 10.30 -4.15 6.09
CA THR A 127 9.21 -4.78 5.33
C THR A 127 8.42 -5.71 6.24
N ALA A 128 7.10 -5.57 6.25
CA ALA A 128 6.22 -6.46 7.01
C ALA A 128 5.68 -7.61 6.15
N TYR A 129 5.42 -8.76 6.78
CA TYR A 129 4.86 -9.94 6.13
C TYR A 129 3.57 -10.39 6.82
N VAL A 130 2.48 -10.58 6.07
CA VAL A 130 1.14 -10.90 6.62
C VAL A 130 0.48 -12.08 5.86
N GLN A 131 0.05 -13.16 6.51
CA GLN A 131 -0.40 -14.39 5.80
C GLN A 131 -1.90 -14.38 5.43
N GLU A 132 -2.28 -14.41 4.14
CA GLU A 132 -3.67 -14.52 3.63
C GLU A 132 -3.73 -15.08 2.17
N THR A 133 -4.91 -15.37 1.59
CA THR A 133 -5.11 -15.63 0.12
C THR A 133 -5.79 -14.41 -0.52
N ARG A 134 -5.29 -13.84 -1.63
CA ARG A 134 -5.85 -12.58 -2.15
C ARG A 134 -5.35 -12.11 -3.52
N GLU A 135 -6.00 -11.07 -4.00
CA GLU A 135 -5.54 -10.15 -5.03
C GLU A 135 -4.85 -8.94 -4.37
N GLU A 136 -3.64 -8.59 -4.81
CA GLU A 136 -2.82 -7.54 -4.20
C GLU A 136 -2.59 -6.35 -5.13
N TYR A 137 -2.69 -5.16 -4.55
CA TYR A 137 -2.43 -3.88 -5.20
C TYR A 137 -1.42 -3.11 -4.35
N HIS A 138 -0.15 -3.20 -4.72
CA HIS A 138 0.96 -2.52 -4.06
C HIS A 138 1.20 -1.17 -4.72
N LEU A 139 0.94 -0.09 -3.97
CA LEU A 139 1.29 1.26 -4.38
C LEU A 139 2.60 1.66 -3.72
N THR A 140 3.60 1.97 -4.55
CA THR A 140 4.90 2.47 -4.12
C THR A 140 5.30 3.71 -4.91
N ALA A 141 6.11 4.55 -4.29
CA ALA A 141 6.72 5.68 -4.99
C ALA A 141 7.85 5.19 -5.89
N LYS A 142 7.95 5.74 -7.10
CA LYS A 142 9.04 5.41 -8.02
C LYS A 142 10.40 5.63 -7.34
N ASP A 143 11.28 4.64 -7.45
CA ASP A 143 12.63 4.64 -6.86
C ASP A 143 12.66 4.84 -5.33
N GLY A 144 11.53 4.63 -4.63
CA GLY A 144 11.41 4.88 -3.20
C GLY A 144 11.40 6.37 -2.81
N ASP A 145 11.36 7.28 -3.78
CA ASP A 145 11.32 8.72 -3.55
C ASP A 145 9.90 9.18 -3.22
N LEU A 146 9.64 9.53 -1.96
CA LEU A 146 8.34 10.01 -1.50
C LEU A 146 7.89 11.33 -2.13
N HIS A 147 8.80 12.08 -2.75
CA HIS A 147 8.48 13.30 -3.50
C HIS A 147 8.19 13.03 -4.98
N SER A 148 8.36 11.79 -5.43
CA SER A 148 8.08 11.37 -6.79
C SER A 148 6.61 11.59 -7.15
N GLN A 149 6.41 12.08 -8.37
CA GLN A 149 5.08 12.27 -8.97
C GLN A 149 4.57 11.02 -9.68
N THR A 150 5.39 9.98 -9.74
CA THR A 150 5.07 8.71 -10.37
C THR A 150 4.85 7.65 -9.30
N VAL A 151 3.65 7.07 -9.31
CA VAL A 151 3.33 5.88 -8.51
C VAL A 151 3.45 4.64 -9.35
N LEU A 152 3.96 3.59 -8.73
CA LEU A 152 4.00 2.25 -9.27
C LEU A 152 2.87 1.44 -8.65
N LEU A 153 2.08 0.76 -9.47
CA LEU A 153 1.20 -0.33 -9.04
C LEU A 153 1.88 -1.65 -9.36
N ASN A 154 2.14 -2.46 -8.34
CA ASN A 154 2.79 -3.77 -8.50
C ASN A 154 4.11 -3.67 -9.30
N GLY A 155 4.85 -2.56 -9.11
CA GLY A 155 6.11 -2.26 -9.81
C GLY A 155 5.96 -1.58 -11.18
N LYS A 156 4.74 -1.44 -11.73
CA LYS A 156 4.47 -0.80 -13.03
C LYS A 156 4.02 0.66 -12.84
N ALA A 157 4.67 1.59 -13.52
CA ALA A 157 4.33 3.00 -13.45
C ALA A 157 2.90 3.26 -13.95
N LEU A 158 2.10 3.92 -13.12
CA LEU A 158 0.78 4.40 -13.48
C LEU A 158 0.89 5.81 -14.06
N ASN A 159 0.48 5.96 -15.32
CA ASN A 159 0.40 7.25 -15.99
C ASN A 159 -0.95 7.36 -16.67
N VAL A 160 -1.52 8.55 -16.59
CA VAL A 160 -2.69 8.92 -17.38
C VAL A 160 -2.20 9.24 -18.79
N ASP A 161 -2.90 8.75 -19.82
CA ASP A 161 -2.52 9.08 -21.19
C ASP A 161 -2.88 10.53 -21.56
N SER A 162 -2.51 10.94 -22.78
CA SER A 162 -2.80 12.29 -23.29
C SER A 162 -4.29 12.63 -23.39
N TYR A 163 -5.17 11.63 -23.29
CA TYR A 163 -6.62 11.78 -23.33
C TYR A 163 -7.27 11.79 -21.93
N GLY A 164 -6.47 11.68 -20.86
CA GLY A 164 -7.01 11.60 -19.51
C GLY A 164 -7.46 10.19 -19.12
N GLN A 165 -7.18 9.16 -19.91
CA GLN A 165 -7.61 7.78 -19.62
C GLN A 165 -6.75 7.18 -18.52
N ILE A 166 -7.43 6.56 -17.55
CA ILE A 166 -6.80 5.88 -16.43
C ILE A 166 -6.43 4.46 -16.90
N PRO A 167 -5.18 4.01 -16.70
CA PRO A 167 -4.81 2.63 -17.04
C PRO A 167 -5.60 1.63 -16.18
N ALA A 168 -5.76 0.41 -16.68
CA ALA A 168 -6.30 -0.69 -15.88
C ALA A 168 -5.42 -0.91 -14.64
N LEU A 169 -6.07 -1.06 -13.48
CA LEU A 169 -5.40 -1.35 -12.21
C LEU A 169 -5.45 -2.86 -12.03
N GLU A 170 -4.42 -3.55 -12.51
CA GLU A 170 -4.37 -5.02 -12.50
C GLU A 170 -3.81 -5.53 -11.16
N PRO A 171 -4.51 -6.46 -10.48
CA PRO A 171 -4.00 -7.09 -9.26
C PRO A 171 -2.84 -8.04 -9.55
N LEU A 172 -2.04 -8.29 -8.52
CA LEU A 172 -1.20 -9.47 -8.44
C LEU A 172 -1.97 -10.57 -7.72
N GLU A 173 -2.22 -11.70 -8.37
CA GLU A 173 -2.76 -12.88 -7.71
C GLU A 173 -1.64 -13.61 -6.96
N VAL A 174 -1.80 -13.77 -5.65
CA VAL A 174 -0.79 -14.38 -4.79
C VAL A 174 -1.38 -15.59 -4.06
N ASP A 175 -0.61 -16.68 -4.05
CA ASP A 175 -0.97 -17.91 -3.36
C ASP A 175 -1.08 -17.69 -1.85
N GLY A 176 -2.08 -18.31 -1.21
CA GLY A 176 -2.34 -18.24 0.23
C GLY A 176 -1.20 -18.63 1.16
N SER A 177 -0.32 -19.49 0.68
CA SER A 177 0.88 -19.92 1.39
C SER A 177 1.92 -18.80 1.51
N GLN A 178 1.82 -17.75 0.70
CA GLN A 178 2.76 -16.64 0.70
C GLN A 178 2.22 -15.43 1.48
N PRO A 179 3.03 -14.84 2.36
CA PRO A 179 2.64 -13.63 3.08
C PRO A 179 2.60 -12.39 2.17
N ILE A 180 1.69 -11.45 2.47
CA ILE A 180 1.62 -10.09 1.90
C ILE A 180 2.93 -9.43 2.26
N LYS A 181 3.71 -9.05 1.28
CA LYS A 181 4.91 -8.25 1.49
C LYS A 181 4.52 -6.77 1.49
N VAL A 182 4.64 -6.09 2.63
CA VAL A 182 4.33 -4.67 2.74
C VAL A 182 5.64 -3.89 2.82
N ASP A 183 6.07 -3.33 1.70
CA ASP A 183 7.34 -2.60 1.58
C ASP A 183 7.37 -1.35 2.47
N PRO A 184 8.56 -0.82 2.83
CA PRO A 184 8.66 0.42 3.60
C PRO A 184 7.96 1.59 2.89
N VAL A 185 7.31 2.46 3.67
CA VAL A 185 6.58 3.64 3.19
C VAL A 185 5.68 3.34 1.98
N SER A 186 4.90 2.27 2.09
CA SER A 186 4.03 1.78 1.02
C SER A 186 2.59 1.60 1.49
N VAL A 187 1.70 1.48 0.51
CA VAL A 187 0.28 1.23 0.68
C VAL A 187 -0.07 -0.04 -0.07
N VAL A 188 -0.77 -0.97 0.60
CA VAL A 188 -1.21 -2.22 -0.02
C VAL A 188 -2.70 -2.39 0.18
N PHE A 189 -3.43 -2.55 -0.92
CA PHE A 189 -4.79 -3.07 -0.88
C PHE A 189 -4.75 -4.57 -1.18
N ALA A 190 -5.43 -5.35 -0.35
CA ALA A 190 -5.59 -6.77 -0.48
C ALA A 190 -7.07 -7.10 -0.55
N HIS A 191 -7.54 -7.59 -1.69
CA HIS A 191 -8.92 -8.02 -1.87
C HIS A 191 -9.01 -9.54 -1.67
N LEU A 192 -9.83 -9.95 -0.71
CA LEU A 192 -10.01 -11.34 -0.30
C LEU A 192 -11.44 -11.80 -0.66
N PRO A 193 -11.71 -12.14 -1.94
CA PRO A 193 -13.06 -12.45 -2.40
C PRO A 193 -13.64 -13.73 -1.79
N TYR A 194 -12.78 -14.64 -1.31
CA TYR A 194 -13.16 -15.95 -0.77
C TYR A 194 -13.32 -15.95 0.76
N VAL A 195 -13.04 -14.84 1.44
CA VAL A 195 -13.21 -14.71 2.90
C VAL A 195 -14.62 -14.25 3.19
N HIS A 196 -15.47 -15.18 3.64
CA HIS A 196 -16.86 -14.90 3.96
C HIS A 196 -17.01 -14.41 5.40
N ALA A 197 -17.13 -13.10 5.57
CA ALA A 197 -17.49 -12.47 6.83
C ALA A 197 -19.03 -12.36 6.95
N PRO A 198 -19.67 -12.88 8.01
CA PRO A 198 -21.12 -12.76 8.21
C PRO A 198 -21.66 -11.33 8.10
N ALA A 199 -20.90 -10.33 8.52
CA ALA A 199 -21.27 -8.92 8.41
C ALA A 199 -21.35 -8.40 6.96
N CYS A 200 -20.70 -9.08 6.01
CA CYS A 200 -20.59 -8.69 4.60
C CYS A 200 -21.59 -9.40 3.68
N ILE A 201 -22.40 -10.32 4.22
CA ILE A 201 -23.44 -11.07 3.50
C ILE A 201 -24.82 -10.43 3.75
#